data_AF-A0A954LMU6-F1
#
_entry.id   AF-A0A954LMU6-F1
#
_cell.length_a   1.000
_cell.length_b   1.000
_cell.length_c   1.000
_cell.angle_alpha   90.00
_cell.angle_beta   90.00
_cell.angle_gamma   90.00
#
_symmetry.space_group_name_H-M   'P 1'
#
loop_
_entity.id
_entity.type
_entity.pdbx_description
1 polymer ?
#
loop_
_entity_poly.entity_id
_entity_poly.type
_entity_poly.pdbx_seq_one_letter_code
_entity_poly.pdbx_strand_id
1 'polypeptide(L)'
;MLIISSRSHRVALVVFGVLSIPVLGFAQPTPNAPTVEESPLLVEPEGPEEAFEAADLMQRIGRPNLAKRYIQQILNANPDEATLLKLRDKQGPAIFLRMAHDPDLQPEARTLLDKVNTAFRKRGADPQRVNAMINDLSAGPRERAVAVEALR
;
A
#
# COMPACT_ATOMS: atom_id res chain seq x y z
N MET A 1 30.70 -51.19 -36.89
CA MET A 1 31.69 -51.85 -36.01
C MET A 1 31.06 -51.93 -34.62
N LEU A 2 30.07 -52.79 -34.37
CA LEU A 2 30.11 -54.21 -34.02
C LEU A 2 31.30 -54.63 -33.12
N ILE A 3 30.95 -55.30 -32.01
CA ILE A 3 31.62 -56.45 -31.37
C ILE A 3 32.34 -56.25 -30.01
N ILE A 4 31.67 -56.79 -28.96
CA ILE A 4 32.18 -57.65 -27.84
C ILE A 4 32.96 -56.96 -26.70
N SER A 5 32.48 -56.87 -25.45
CA SER A 5 32.20 -57.91 -24.41
C SER A 5 33.46 -58.66 -23.90
N SER A 6 33.44 -59.08 -22.62
CA SER A 6 34.44 -59.90 -21.87
C SER A 6 35.31 -59.05 -20.91
N ARG A 7 35.50 -59.34 -19.61
CA ARG A 7 35.43 -60.56 -18.77
C ARG A 7 35.39 -60.06 -17.29
N SER A 8 34.41 -60.42 -16.48
CA SER A 8 34.37 -61.55 -15.53
C SER A 8 35.13 -61.37 -14.20
N HIS A 9 34.40 -61.69 -13.10
CA HIS A 9 34.81 -61.95 -11.70
C HIS A 9 34.89 -60.67 -10.81
N ARG A 10 34.26 -60.53 -9.63
CA ARG A 10 33.81 -61.50 -8.62
C ARG A 10 32.59 -60.98 -7.84
N VAL A 11 31.78 -61.96 -7.44
CA VAL A 11 30.73 -61.90 -6.42
C VAL A 11 31.27 -61.32 -5.10
N ALA A 12 30.56 -60.34 -4.54
CA ALA A 12 30.54 -60.07 -3.11
C ALA A 12 29.12 -59.63 -2.72
N LEU A 13 28.32 -60.65 -2.43
CA LEU A 13 27.05 -60.56 -1.73
C LEU A 13 27.33 -59.97 -0.35
N VAL A 14 27.01 -58.68 -0.14
CA VAL A 14 27.00 -58.08 1.19
C VAL A 14 25.54 -57.75 1.51
N VAL A 15 24.93 -58.67 2.24
CA VAL A 15 23.67 -58.46 2.95
C VAL A 15 23.98 -57.46 4.07
N PHE A 16 23.79 -56.16 3.80
CA PHE A 16 23.73 -55.16 4.86
C PHE A 16 22.28 -55.05 5.31
N GLY A 17 22.04 -55.50 6.55
CA GLY A 17 20.74 -55.41 7.20
C GLY A 17 20.23 -53.98 7.20
N VAL A 18 19.01 -53.81 6.71
CA VAL A 18 18.25 -52.57 6.82
C VAL A 18 17.86 -52.41 8.29
N LEU A 19 18.67 -51.68 9.04
CA LEU A 19 18.22 -51.11 10.31
C LEU A 19 17.41 -49.86 9.95
N SER A 20 16.11 -50.04 9.73
CA SER A 20 15.16 -48.92 9.62
C SER A 20 15.12 -48.21 10.97
N ILE A 21 15.94 -47.16 11.10
CA ILE A 21 15.75 -46.17 12.15
C ILE A 21 14.53 -45.33 11.69
N PRO A 22 13.42 -45.28 12.45
CA PRO A 22 12.38 -44.33 12.14
C PRO A 22 12.98 -42.95 12.32
N VAL A 23 13.22 -42.25 11.22
CA VAL A 23 13.48 -40.82 11.24
C VAL A 23 12.19 -40.20 11.77
N LEU A 24 12.18 -39.93 13.08
CA LEU A 24 11.25 -38.97 13.67
C LEU A 24 11.47 -37.68 12.90
N GLY A 25 10.52 -37.37 12.03
CA GLY A 25 10.51 -36.13 11.27
C GLY A 25 10.45 -34.98 12.25
N PHE A 26 11.61 -34.41 12.56
CA PHE A 26 11.66 -33.04 13.03
C PHE A 26 11.16 -32.20 11.85
N ALA A 27 9.90 -31.78 11.92
CA ALA A 27 9.39 -30.73 11.05
C ALA A 27 10.34 -29.54 11.19
N GLN A 28 11.18 -29.31 10.18
CA GLN A 28 12.01 -28.11 10.15
C GLN A 28 11.04 -26.92 10.09
N PRO A 29 11.13 -25.94 11.01
CA PRO A 29 10.39 -24.70 10.85
C PRO A 29 10.79 -24.12 9.49
N THR A 30 9.81 -23.98 8.59
CA THR A 30 10.02 -23.38 7.28
C THR A 30 10.58 -21.98 7.50
N PRO A 31 11.84 -21.70 7.10
CA PRO A 31 12.32 -20.34 7.08
C PRO A 31 11.55 -19.63 5.96
N ASN A 32 10.95 -18.48 6.27
CA ASN A 32 10.31 -17.53 5.33
C ASN A 32 8.79 -17.59 5.20
N ALA A 33 8.05 -17.67 6.31
CA ALA A 33 6.80 -16.90 6.34
C ALA A 33 7.18 -15.42 6.55
N PRO A 34 6.74 -14.47 5.71
CA PRO A 34 6.96 -13.05 6.00
C PRO A 34 6.30 -12.75 7.35
N THR A 35 7.12 -12.38 8.34
CA THR A 35 6.62 -11.91 9.62
C THR A 35 5.86 -10.63 9.38
N VAL A 36 4.53 -10.70 9.52
CA VAL A 36 3.65 -9.53 9.48
C VAL A 36 4.12 -8.63 10.62
N GLU A 37 4.70 -7.48 10.27
CA GLU A 37 5.11 -6.50 11.27
C GLU A 37 3.90 -6.12 12.13
N GLU A 38 4.04 -6.23 13.45
CA GLU A 38 3.00 -5.89 14.40
C GLU A 38 2.90 -4.37 14.55
N SER A 39 1.66 -3.89 14.62
CA SER A 39 1.40 -2.46 14.76
C SER A 39 1.72 -1.99 16.19
N PRO A 40 2.37 -0.82 16.34
CA PRO A 40 2.59 -0.20 17.64
C PRO A 40 1.37 0.60 18.13
N LEU A 41 0.28 0.66 17.36
CA LEU A 41 -0.91 1.42 17.73
C LEU A 41 -1.70 0.68 18.82
N LEU A 42 -2.21 1.45 19.79
CA LEU A 42 -3.12 0.93 20.80
C LEU A 42 -4.49 0.55 20.21
N VAL A 43 -4.91 1.28 19.19
CA VAL A 43 -6.17 1.10 18.47
C VAL A 43 -5.88 1.19 16.98
N GLU A 44 -6.30 0.19 16.23
CA GLU A 44 -6.16 0.18 14.78
C GLU A 44 -7.15 1.16 14.13
N PRO A 45 -6.75 1.83 13.03
CA PRO A 45 -7.63 2.75 12.33
C PRO A 45 -8.75 2.00 11.62
N GLU A 46 -9.98 2.48 11.75
CA GLU A 46 -11.16 1.86 11.13
C GLU A 46 -11.56 2.58 9.83
N GLY A 47 -11.17 3.85 9.67
CA GLY A 47 -11.53 4.70 8.54
C GLY A 47 -10.37 5.16 7.65
N PRO A 48 -10.64 5.65 6.43
CA PRO A 48 -9.61 6.20 5.53
C PRO A 48 -8.83 7.37 6.13
N GLU A 49 -9.48 8.21 6.93
CA GLU A 49 -8.83 9.35 7.60
C GLU A 49 -7.84 8.88 8.66
N GLU A 50 -8.28 8.01 9.56
CA GLU A 50 -7.44 7.45 10.62
C GLU A 50 -6.30 6.63 10.05
N ALA A 51 -6.55 5.86 8.98
CA ALA A 51 -5.52 5.09 8.30
C ALA A 51 -4.46 6.00 7.67
N PHE A 52 -4.85 7.17 7.16
CA PHE A 52 -3.88 8.14 6.62
C PHE A 52 -3.03 8.77 7.72
N GLU A 53 -3.66 9.12 8.85
CA GLU A 53 -2.95 9.64 10.03
C GLU A 53 -1.98 8.59 10.60
N ALA A 54 -2.41 7.33 10.66
CA ALA A 54 -1.55 6.20 11.01
C ALA A 54 -0.40 6.03 10.01
N ALA A 55 -0.65 6.16 8.70
CA ALA A 55 0.40 6.08 7.68
C ALA A 55 1.47 7.17 7.85
N ASP A 56 1.07 8.43 8.07
CA ASP A 56 2.02 9.52 8.33
C ASP A 56 2.82 9.27 9.61
N LEU A 57 2.16 8.82 10.67
CA LEU A 57 2.83 8.51 11.93
C LEU A 57 3.85 7.39 11.74
N MET A 58 3.48 6.29 11.08
CA MET A 58 4.36 5.16 10.83
C MET A 58 5.57 5.57 9.98
N GLN A 59 5.37 6.43 8.97
CA GLN A 59 6.48 6.96 8.18
C GLN A 59 7.43 7.80 9.05
N ARG A 60 6.90 8.68 9.91
CA ARG A 60 7.70 9.57 10.78
C ARG A 60 8.51 8.82 11.83
N ILE A 61 8.01 7.67 12.31
CA ILE A 61 8.72 6.85 13.30
C ILE A 61 9.58 5.75 12.68
N GLY A 62 9.80 5.78 11.36
CA GLY A 62 10.70 4.86 10.67
C GLY A 62 10.13 3.45 10.48
N ARG A 63 8.80 3.32 10.35
CA ARG A 63 8.09 2.05 10.07
C ARG A 63 7.41 2.09 8.70
N PRO A 64 8.17 2.17 7.60
CA PRO A 64 7.59 2.37 6.26
C PRO A 64 6.72 1.20 5.80
N ASN A 65 6.99 -0.04 6.23
CA ASN A 65 6.15 -1.20 5.91
C ASN A 65 4.73 -1.06 6.49
N LEU A 66 4.60 -0.57 7.73
CA LEU A 66 3.29 -0.29 8.33
C LEU A 66 2.64 0.92 7.69
N ALA A 67 3.40 1.98 7.38
CA ALA A 67 2.87 3.13 6.65
C ALA A 67 2.25 2.69 5.31
N LYS A 68 2.98 1.88 4.55
CA LYS A 68 2.53 1.28 3.30
C LYS A 68 1.27 0.43 3.49
N ARG A 69 1.21 -0.39 4.55
CA ARG A 69 0.02 -1.19 4.90
C ARG A 69 -1.20 -0.31 5.13
N TYR A 70 -1.07 0.79 5.86
CA TYR A 70 -2.19 1.71 6.09
C TYR A 70 -2.62 2.47 4.83
N ILE A 71 -1.68 2.84 3.96
CA ILE A 71 -2.04 3.38 2.63
C ILE A 71 -2.80 2.33 1.82
N GLN A 72 -2.37 1.06 1.84
CA GLN A 72 -3.08 -0.02 1.19
C GLN A 72 -4.49 -0.23 1.76
N GLN A 73 -4.68 -0.08 3.08
CA GLN A 73 -6.00 -0.13 3.72
C GLN A 73 -6.92 0.95 3.17
N ILE A 74 -6.44 2.18 2.98
CA ILE A 74 -7.20 3.26 2.34
C ILE A 74 -7.60 2.87 0.92
N LEU A 75 -6.67 2.32 0.13
CA LEU A 75 -6.95 1.91 -1.24
C LEU A 75 -7.96 0.76 -1.31
N ASN A 76 -7.88 -0.19 -0.39
CA ASN A 76 -8.80 -1.33 -0.28
C ASN A 76 -10.20 -0.91 0.16
N ALA A 77 -10.31 0.12 1.00
CA ALA A 77 -11.60 0.71 1.39
C ALA A 77 -12.29 1.42 0.21
N ASN A 78 -11.56 1.67 -0.88
CA ASN A 78 -12.04 2.32 -2.10
C ASN A 78 -12.90 3.57 -1.82
N PRO A 79 -12.35 4.59 -1.13
CA PRO A 79 -13.07 5.79 -0.77
C PRO A 79 -13.60 6.51 -2.01
N ASP A 80 -14.77 7.13 -1.85
CA ASP A 80 -15.35 7.96 -2.89
C ASP A 80 -14.58 9.28 -3.09
N GLU A 81 -14.93 10.01 -4.14
CA GLU A 81 -14.25 11.27 -4.50
C GLU A 81 -14.38 12.32 -3.40
N ALA A 82 -15.54 12.39 -2.73
CA ALA A 82 -15.77 13.32 -1.63
C ALA A 82 -14.85 13.04 -0.44
N THR A 83 -14.67 11.77 -0.07
CA THR A 83 -13.76 11.34 1.00
C THR A 83 -12.30 11.64 0.64
N LEU A 84 -11.88 11.38 -0.60
CA LEU A 84 -10.52 11.68 -1.06
C LEU A 84 -10.22 13.19 -1.01
N LEU A 85 -11.19 14.02 -1.38
CA LEU A 85 -11.06 15.47 -1.32
C LEU A 85 -11.03 15.98 0.12
N LYS A 86 -11.90 15.47 0.99
CA LYS A 86 -11.89 15.80 2.42
C LYS A 86 -10.55 15.44 3.06
N LEU A 87 -10.00 14.28 2.72
CA LEU A 87 -8.69 13.84 3.22
C LEU A 87 -7.58 14.81 2.79
N ARG A 88 -7.56 15.21 1.52
CA ARG A 88 -6.63 16.21 0.99
C ARG A 88 -6.79 17.56 1.67
N ASP A 89 -8.01 18.04 1.85
CA ASP A 89 -8.30 19.35 2.41
C ASP A 89 -7.90 19.40 3.91
N LYS A 90 -8.11 18.30 4.66
CA LYS A 90 -7.71 18.17 6.08
C LYS A 90 -6.20 18.06 6.28
N GLN A 91 -5.53 17.24 5.47
CA GLN A 91 -4.10 16.92 5.66
C GLN A 91 -3.16 17.87 4.89
N GLY A 92 -3.71 18.62 3.95
CA GLY A 92 -2.97 19.44 3.00
C GLY A 92 -2.40 18.63 1.82
N PRO A 93 -2.11 19.27 0.68
CA PRO A 93 -1.63 18.56 -0.51
C PRO A 93 -0.17 18.07 -0.41
N ALA A 94 0.66 18.72 0.41
CA ALA A 94 2.11 18.48 0.46
C ALA A 94 2.48 17.08 0.98
N ILE A 95 1.71 16.54 1.93
CA ILE A 95 1.97 15.22 2.51
C ILE A 95 1.80 14.09 1.49
N PHE A 96 0.80 14.18 0.61
CA PHE A 96 0.61 13.20 -0.45
C PHE A 96 1.78 13.20 -1.45
N LEU A 97 2.30 14.38 -1.78
CA LEU A 97 3.48 14.51 -2.62
C LEU A 97 4.73 13.93 -1.95
N ARG A 98 4.92 14.22 -0.66
CA ARG A 98 6.02 13.66 0.13
C ARG A 98 5.97 12.12 0.15
N MET A 99 4.82 11.55 0.54
CA MET A 99 4.63 10.10 0.60
C MET A 99 4.82 9.45 -0.78
N ALA A 100 4.30 10.06 -1.85
CA ALA A 100 4.46 9.52 -3.20
C ALA A 100 5.89 9.63 -3.75
N HIS A 101 6.78 10.38 -3.11
CA HIS A 101 8.20 10.44 -3.46
C HIS A 101 9.05 9.46 -2.63
N ASP A 102 8.49 8.89 -1.56
CA ASP A 102 9.16 7.90 -0.74
C ASP A 102 9.19 6.54 -1.49
N PRO A 103 10.38 5.98 -1.78
CA PRO A 103 10.50 4.70 -2.47
C PRO A 103 9.95 3.52 -1.65
N ASP A 104 9.96 3.58 -0.33
CA ASP A 104 9.50 2.47 0.52
C ASP A 104 7.96 2.36 0.51
N LEU A 105 7.27 3.45 0.19
CA LEU A 105 5.80 3.53 0.12
C LEU A 105 5.25 3.25 -1.28
N GLN A 106 6.10 2.89 -2.25
CA GLN A 106 5.68 2.58 -3.61
C GLN A 106 5.18 1.14 -3.74
N PRO A 107 4.20 0.87 -4.62
CA PRO A 107 3.47 1.83 -5.49
C PRO A 107 2.23 2.50 -4.85
N GLU A 108 1.91 2.20 -3.60
CA GLU A 108 0.65 2.52 -2.94
C GLU A 108 0.48 4.02 -2.73
N ALA A 109 1.51 4.71 -2.23
CA ALA A 109 1.47 6.15 -2.02
C ALA A 109 1.25 6.91 -3.35
N ARG A 110 1.89 6.45 -4.43
CA ARG A 110 1.69 7.01 -5.76
C ARG A 110 0.26 6.80 -6.27
N THR A 111 -0.27 5.61 -6.07
CA THR A 111 -1.66 5.27 -6.45
C THR A 111 -2.67 6.13 -5.69
N LEU A 112 -2.46 6.34 -4.38
CA LEU A 112 -3.31 7.22 -3.58
C LEU A 112 -3.25 8.66 -4.06
N LEU A 113 -2.06 9.21 -4.31
CA LEU A 113 -1.88 10.56 -4.86
C LEU A 113 -2.61 10.72 -6.20
N ASP A 114 -2.52 9.75 -7.09
CA ASP A 114 -3.16 9.81 -8.42
C ASP A 114 -4.70 9.77 -8.33
N LYS A 115 -5.26 9.00 -7.39
CA LYS A 115 -6.70 9.02 -7.07
C LYS A 115 -7.14 10.39 -6.54
N VAL A 116 -6.42 10.95 -5.58
CA VAL A 116 -6.70 12.27 -4.99
C VAL A 116 -6.62 13.38 -6.05
N ASN A 117 -5.59 13.35 -6.91
CA ASN A 117 -5.44 14.32 -7.99
C ASN A 117 -6.55 14.20 -9.03
N THR A 118 -7.01 12.98 -9.32
CA THR A 118 -8.13 12.76 -10.23
C THR A 118 -9.42 13.34 -9.66
N ALA A 119 -9.73 13.08 -8.38
CA ALA A 119 -10.89 13.68 -7.71
C ALA A 119 -10.81 15.22 -7.70
N PHE A 120 -9.62 15.78 -7.42
CA PHE A 120 -9.39 17.22 -7.43
C PHE A 120 -9.61 17.85 -8.81
N ARG A 121 -9.08 17.24 -9.87
CA ARG A 121 -9.30 17.72 -11.25
C ARG A 121 -10.77 17.67 -11.64
N LYS A 122 -11.48 16.59 -11.29
CA LYS A 122 -12.92 16.47 -11.55
C LYS A 122 -13.72 17.56 -10.83
N ARG A 123 -13.42 17.82 -9.55
CA ARG A 123 -14.01 18.93 -8.79
C ARG A 123 -13.78 20.29 -9.47
N GLY A 124 -12.58 20.52 -9.99
CA GLY A 124 -12.25 21.78 -10.68
C GLY A 124 -12.90 21.91 -12.07
N ALA A 125 -13.22 20.80 -12.73
CA ALA A 125 -13.85 20.77 -14.05
C ALA A 125 -15.39 20.73 -13.99
N ASP A 126 -16.00 20.68 -12.81
CA ASP A 126 -17.46 20.62 -12.63
C ASP A 126 -18.13 21.93 -13.11
N PRO A 127 -18.90 21.91 -14.22
CA PRO A 127 -19.54 23.10 -14.76
C PRO A 127 -20.55 23.72 -13.80
N GLN A 128 -21.22 22.93 -12.94
CA GLN A 128 -22.18 23.46 -11.98
C GLN A 128 -21.46 24.28 -10.92
N ARG A 129 -20.33 23.77 -10.42
CA ARG A 129 -19.47 24.49 -9.48
C ARG A 129 -18.89 25.76 -10.09
N VAL A 130 -18.39 25.68 -11.33
CA VAL A 130 -17.86 26.85 -12.06
C VAL A 130 -18.96 27.91 -12.24
N ASN A 131 -20.16 27.52 -12.65
CA ASN A 131 -21.29 28.44 -12.81
C ASN A 131 -21.74 29.06 -11.49
N ALA A 132 -21.77 28.28 -10.40
CA ALA A 132 -22.05 28.81 -9.07
C ALA A 132 -21.00 29.85 -8.65
N MET A 133 -19.71 29.55 -8.85
CA MET A 133 -18.63 30.51 -8.58
C MET A 133 -18.73 31.76 -9.45
N ILE A 134 -19.08 31.65 -10.73
CA ILE A 134 -19.31 32.80 -11.61
C ILE A 134 -20.46 33.66 -11.07
N ASN A 135 -21.56 33.05 -10.63
CA ASN A 135 -22.68 33.77 -10.05
C ASN A 135 -22.29 34.50 -8.76
N ASP A 136 -21.57 33.82 -7.85
CA ASP A 136 -21.11 34.40 -6.59
C ASP A 136 -20.09 35.53 -6.80
N LEU A 137 -19.22 35.41 -7.81
CA LEU A 137 -18.24 36.43 -8.18
C LEU A 137 -18.87 37.61 -8.95
N SER A 138 -20.02 37.40 -9.58
CA SER A 138 -20.80 38.42 -10.29
C SER A 138 -21.83 39.11 -9.40
N ALA A 139 -22.01 38.61 -8.17
CA ALA A 139 -22.78 39.26 -7.13
C ALA A 139 -22.04 40.50 -6.57
N GLY A 140 -22.68 41.24 -5.67
CA GLY A 140 -22.19 42.52 -5.18
C GLY A 140 -20.79 42.45 -4.56
N PRO A 141 -20.14 43.60 -4.30
CA PRO A 141 -18.73 43.66 -3.88
C PRO A 141 -18.38 42.79 -2.65
N ARG A 142 -19.35 42.48 -1.79
CA ARG A 142 -19.20 41.66 -0.59
C ARG A 142 -19.23 40.15 -0.89
N GLU A 143 -20.13 39.68 -1.76
CA GLU A 143 -20.19 38.26 -2.15
C GLU A 143 -18.93 37.83 -2.93
N ARG A 144 -18.41 38.73 -3.78
CA ARG A 144 -17.17 38.50 -4.54
C ARG A 144 -15.95 38.26 -3.65
N ALA A 145 -15.85 38.94 -2.50
CA ALA A 145 -14.74 38.76 -1.57
C ALA A 145 -14.73 37.38 -0.91
N VAL A 146 -15.92 36.83 -0.61
CA VAL A 146 -16.09 35.49 -0.02
C VAL A 146 -15.78 34.40 -1.05
N ALA A 147 -16.25 34.57 -2.30
CA ALA A 147 -16.00 33.61 -3.37
C ALA A 147 -14.51 33.50 -3.75
N VAL A 148 -13.74 34.60 -3.67
CA VAL A 148 -12.28 34.58 -3.90
C VAL A 148 -11.54 33.74 -2.84
N GLU A 149 -12.00 33.74 -1.59
CA GLU A 149 -11.39 32.92 -0.54
C GLU A 149 -11.65 31.43 -0.76
N ALA A 150 -12.83 31.06 -1.27
CA ALA A 150 -13.20 29.68 -1.57
C ALA A 150 -12.43 29.04 -2.76
N LEU A 151 -11.57 29.82 -3.44
CA LEU A 151 -10.70 29.37 -4.54
C LEU A 151 -9.29 28.97 -4.09
N ARG A 152 -8.88 29.31 -2.86
CA ARG A 152 -7.60 28.89 -2.27
C ARG A 152 -7.65 27.42 -1.84
#